data_AF-A0A7S1CMJ2-F1
#
_entry.id   AF-A0A7S1CMJ2-F1
#
_cell.length_a   1.000
_cell.length_b   1.000
_cell.length_c   1.000
_cell.angle_alpha   90.00
_cell.angle_beta   90.00
_cell.angle_gamma   90.00
#
_symmetry.space_group_name_H-M   'P 1'
#
loop_
_entity.id
_entity.type
_entity.pdbx_description
1 polymer ?
#
loop_
_entity_poly.entity_id
_entity_poly.type
_entity_poly.pdbx_seq_one_letter_code
_entity_poly.pdbx_strand_id
1 'polypeptide(L)'
;MDLNDELGQISHIFSDKTGTFTLNYMEFRKVSIRGVAYGLGTTEIGLDRMRREGIDTTEVEAIMRATAARPRSQPHVNFEDGSDSHPGRKIKTDLVQRDAAPGGRQSVG
;
A
#
# COMPACT_ATOMS: atom_id res chain seq x y z
N MET A 1 0.13 -47.75 -2.73
CA MET A 1 -0.65 -46.51 -2.86
C MET A 1 0.34 -45.43 -3.18
N ASP A 2 0.10 -44.70 -4.27
CA ASP A 2 1.02 -43.69 -4.76
C ASP A 2 0.70 -42.34 -4.13
N LEU A 3 1.70 -41.47 -3.98
CA LEU A 3 1.57 -40.15 -3.33
C LEU A 3 0.40 -39.32 -3.88
N ASN A 4 0.07 -39.50 -5.16
CA ASN A 4 -1.05 -38.85 -5.83
C ASN A 4 -2.42 -39.20 -5.20
N ASP A 5 -2.62 -40.45 -4.79
CA ASP A 5 -3.85 -40.90 -4.15
C ASP A 5 -3.96 -40.39 -2.70
N GLU A 6 -2.82 -40.14 -2.05
CA GLU A 6 -2.74 -39.58 -0.69
C GLU A 6 -3.02 -38.07 -0.68
N LEU A 7 -2.61 -37.34 -1.72
CA LEU A 7 -2.93 -35.90 -1.87
C LEU A 7 -4.44 -35.63 -1.89
N GLY A 8 -5.23 -36.56 -2.44
CA GLY A 8 -6.70 -36.47 -2.47
C GLY A 8 -7.37 -36.66 -1.09
N GLN A 9 -6.63 -37.14 -0.09
CA GLN A 9 -7.14 -37.45 1.26
C GLN A 9 -6.70 -36.44 2.32
N ILE A 10 -6.00 -35.37 1.92
CA ILE A 10 -5.51 -34.35 2.86
C ILE A 10 -6.68 -33.52 3.39
N SER A 11 -6.78 -33.42 4.73
CA SER A 11 -7.76 -32.57 5.43
C SER A 11 -7.17 -31.30 6.04
N HIS A 12 -5.85 -31.26 6.25
CA HIS A 12 -5.17 -30.17 6.92
C HIS A 12 -3.85 -29.84 6.22
N ILE A 13 -3.59 -28.54 6.05
CA ILE A 13 -2.32 -28.03 5.50
C ILE A 13 -1.59 -27.30 6.61
N PHE A 14 -0.42 -27.80 6.97
CA PHE A 14 0.51 -27.07 7.82
C PHE A 14 1.48 -26.30 6.92
N SER A 15 1.52 -24.98 7.08
CA SER A 15 2.35 -24.10 6.26
C SER A 15 3.17 -23.18 7.15
N ASP A 16 4.37 -22.83 6.69
CA ASP A 16 5.20 -21.84 7.36
C ASP A 16 4.91 -20.42 6.82
N LYS A 17 5.11 -19.42 7.67
CA LYS A 17 4.92 -18.02 7.27
C LYS A 17 6.07 -17.53 6.38
N THR A 18 7.30 -17.87 6.75
CA THR A 18 8.49 -17.29 6.13
C THR A 18 8.99 -18.20 5.02
N GLY A 19 9.05 -17.71 3.79
CA GLY A 19 9.48 -18.53 2.66
C GLY A 19 8.39 -19.44 2.06
N THR A 20 7.19 -19.54 2.66
CA THR A 20 5.99 -20.06 1.98
C THR A 20 4.97 -18.96 1.72
N PHE A 21 4.41 -18.31 2.76
CA PHE A 21 3.45 -17.23 2.55
C PHE A 21 4.08 -15.88 2.18
N THR A 22 5.35 -15.67 2.51
CA THR A 22 6.04 -14.39 2.27
C THR A 22 7.36 -14.61 1.54
N LEU A 23 7.66 -13.74 0.57
CA LEU A 23 8.86 -13.81 -0.27
C LEU A 23 10.12 -13.25 0.40
N ASN A 24 10.09 -13.02 1.73
CA ASN A 24 11.14 -12.28 2.44
C ASN A 24 11.56 -10.97 1.73
N TYR A 25 10.58 -10.32 1.09
CA TYR A 25 10.75 -9.12 0.29
C TYR A 25 9.74 -8.08 0.78
N MET A 26 10.25 -6.90 1.12
CA MET A 26 9.44 -5.82 1.66
C MET A 26 9.44 -4.65 0.69
N GLU A 27 8.29 -4.00 0.55
CA GLU A 27 8.14 -2.76 -0.22
C GLU A 27 7.57 -1.65 0.65
N PHE A 28 8.17 -0.46 0.58
CA PHE A 28 7.55 0.74 1.11
C PHE A 28 6.44 1.21 0.15
N ARG A 29 5.19 1.17 0.61
CA ARG A 29 4.01 1.47 -0.22
C ARG A 29 3.23 2.70 0.24
N LYS A 30 3.03 2.84 1.55
CA LYS A 30 2.23 3.91 2.16
C LYS A 30 2.84 4.38 3.47
N VAL A 31 2.52 5.61 3.88
CA VAL A 31 2.94 6.18 5.16
C VAL A 31 1.88 7.12 5.70
N SER A 32 1.67 7.11 7.02
CA SER A 32 0.84 8.14 7.67
C SER A 32 1.73 9.24 8.25
N ILE A 33 1.43 10.49 7.91
CA ILE A 33 2.10 11.66 8.48
C ILE A 33 1.02 12.59 8.99
N ARG A 34 1.02 12.86 10.30
CA ARG A 34 0.08 13.79 10.96
C ARG A 34 -1.39 13.46 10.71
N GLY A 35 -1.72 12.16 10.72
CA GLY A 35 -3.09 11.69 10.48
C GLY A 35 -3.52 11.66 9.01
N VAL A 36 -2.65 12.03 8.07
CA VAL A 36 -2.92 11.89 6.63
C VAL A 36 -2.18 10.65 6.12
N ALA A 37 -2.90 9.72 5.50
CA ALA A 37 -2.33 8.53 4.89
C ALA A 37 -1.93 8.83 3.44
N TYR A 38 -0.64 8.75 3.14
CA TYR A 38 -0.08 8.94 1.81
C TYR A 38 0.35 7.63 1.18
N GLY A 39 0.34 7.58 -0.15
CA GLY A 39 0.59 6.39 -0.95
C GLY A 39 -0.68 5.94 -1.64
N LEU A 40 -0.68 5.98 -2.97
CA LEU A 40 -1.82 5.53 -3.78
C LEU A 40 -1.82 4.02 -4.02
N GLY A 41 -2.97 3.50 -4.44
CA GLY A 41 -3.15 2.09 -4.81
C GLY A 41 -3.49 1.17 -3.64
N THR A 42 -3.66 -0.12 -3.92
CA THR A 42 -4.05 -1.13 -2.91
C THR A 42 -3.25 -2.42 -3.07
N THR A 43 -3.60 -3.47 -2.34
CA THR A 43 -3.10 -4.84 -2.52
C THR A 43 -4.17 -5.71 -3.17
N GLU A 44 -3.78 -6.86 -3.71
CA GLU A 44 -4.75 -7.84 -4.27
C GLU A 44 -5.83 -8.22 -3.26
N ILE A 45 -5.47 -8.40 -1.98
CA ILE A 45 -6.41 -8.67 -0.88
C ILE A 45 -7.42 -7.50 -0.73
N GLY A 46 -6.94 -6.27 -0.79
CA GLY A 46 -7.80 -5.08 -0.71
C GLY A 46 -8.76 -5.00 -1.90
N LEU A 47 -8.28 -5.33 -3.10
CA LEU A 47 -9.07 -5.37 -4.32
C LEU A 47 -10.17 -6.43 -4.25
N ASP A 48 -9.83 -7.65 -3.82
CA ASP A 48 -10.79 -8.75 -3.67
C ASP A 48 -11.86 -8.45 -2.64
N ARG A 49 -11.50 -7.74 -1.57
CA ARG A 49 -12.48 -7.22 -0.61
C ARG A 49 -13.47 -6.27 -1.29
N MET A 50 -12.98 -5.29 -2.04
CA MET A 50 -13.83 -4.30 -2.74
C MET A 50 -14.78 -5.00 -3.72
N ARG A 51 -14.29 -5.98 -4.48
CA ARG A 51 -15.11 -6.81 -5.38
C ARG A 51 -16.25 -7.52 -4.64
N ARG A 52 -15.98 -8.11 -3.47
CA ARG A 52 -17.01 -8.76 -2.64
C ARG A 52 -18.02 -7.78 -2.06
N GLU A 53 -17.61 -6.55 -1.81
CA GLU A 53 -18.49 -5.47 -1.35
C GLU A 53 -19.30 -4.82 -2.49
N GLY A 54 -19.10 -5.25 -3.75
CA GLY A 54 -19.79 -4.70 -4.91
C GLY A 54 -19.31 -3.31 -5.32
N ILE A 55 -18.13 -2.89 -4.84
CA ILE A 55 -17.51 -1.61 -5.18
C ILE A 55 -16.84 -1.76 -6.55
N ASP A 56 -17.04 -0.79 -7.44
CA ASP A 56 -16.35 -0.75 -8.73
C ASP A 56 -14.83 -0.61 -8.52
N THR A 57 -14.07 -1.58 -9.01
CA THR A 57 -12.61 -1.64 -8.86
C THR A 57 -11.86 -1.13 -10.07
N THR A 58 -12.54 -0.73 -11.15
CA THR A 58 -11.90 -0.40 -12.44
C THR A 58 -10.79 0.64 -12.30
N GLU A 59 -11.04 1.72 -11.55
CA GLU A 59 -10.04 2.77 -11.32
C GLU A 59 -8.85 2.28 -10.48
N VAL A 60 -9.12 1.50 -9.44
CA VAL A 60 -8.09 0.96 -8.55
C VAL A 60 -7.21 -0.06 -9.28
N GLU A 61 -7.78 -0.87 -10.16
CA GLU A 61 -7.05 -1.81 -11.02
C GLU A 61 -6.15 -1.07 -12.01
N ALA A 62 -6.64 0.03 -12.60
CA ALA A 62 -5.86 0.88 -13.47
C ALA A 62 -4.66 1.49 -12.74
N ILE A 63 -4.87 2.00 -11.52
CA ILE A 63 -3.79 2.51 -10.66
C ILE A 63 -2.78 1.39 -10.37
N MET A 64 -3.21 0.21 -9.92
CA MET A 64 -2.30 -0.91 -9.61
C MET A 64 -1.47 -1.33 -10.82
N ARG A 65 -2.07 -1.40 -12.02
CA ARG A 65 -1.34 -1.69 -13.27
C ARG A 65 -0.32 -0.60 -13.61
N ALA A 66 -0.72 0.66 -13.51
CA ALA A 66 0.17 1.79 -13.77
C ALA A 66 1.36 1.82 -12.80
N THR A 67 1.10 1.61 -11.50
CA THR A 67 2.12 1.56 -10.46
C THR A 67 3.09 0.38 -10.68
N ALA A 68 2.60 -0.79 -11.09
CA ALA A 68 3.44 -1.96 -11.37
C ALA A 68 4.32 -1.80 -12.63
N ALA A 69 3.83 -1.11 -13.66
CA ALA A 69 4.56 -0.86 -14.90
C ALA A 69 5.59 0.27 -14.78
N ARG A 70 5.51 1.11 -13.75
CA ARG A 70 6.38 2.28 -13.61
C ARG A 70 7.82 1.87 -13.27
N PRO A 71 8.84 2.51 -13.88
CA PRO A 71 10.22 2.36 -13.42
C PRO A 71 10.36 2.84 -11.98
N ARG A 72 10.96 2.01 -11.13
CA ARG A 72 11.21 2.32 -9.72
C ARG A 72 12.46 3.18 -9.61
N SER A 73 12.32 4.35 -8.96
CA SER A 73 13.46 5.25 -8.72
C SER A 73 14.37 4.78 -7.59
N GLN A 74 13.85 4.00 -6.66
CA GLN A 74 14.56 3.49 -5.49
C GLN A 74 14.22 2.00 -5.30
N PRO A 75 15.21 1.15 -4.97
CA PRO A 75 14.96 -0.26 -4.65
C PRO A 75 13.96 -0.39 -3.49
N HIS A 76 13.09 -1.39 -3.55
CA HIS A 76 12.11 -1.70 -2.48
C HIS A 76 11.13 -0.57 -2.14
N VAL A 77 11.03 0.45 -3.00
CA VAL A 77 10.10 1.58 -2.82
C VAL A 77 9.09 1.55 -3.95
N ASN A 78 7.84 1.29 -3.58
CA ASN A 78 6.69 1.28 -4.45
C ASN A 78 5.66 2.29 -3.94
N PHE A 79 6.11 3.53 -3.79
CA PHE A 79 5.35 4.64 -3.23
C PHE A 79 4.98 5.65 -4.32
N GLU A 80 3.71 6.05 -4.31
CA GLU A 80 3.17 7.08 -5.18
C GLU A 80 2.54 8.19 -4.36
N ASP A 81 3.05 9.41 -4.55
CA ASP A 81 2.65 10.56 -3.73
C ASP A 81 1.21 11.01 -4.05
N GLY A 82 0.38 10.99 -3.02
CA GLY A 82 -1.06 11.22 -3.06
C GLY A 82 -1.69 10.65 -1.80
N SER A 83 -2.94 11.01 -1.51
CA SER A 83 -3.64 10.53 -0.31
C SER A 83 -5.06 10.10 -0.64
N ASP A 84 -5.37 8.82 -0.37
CA ASP A 84 -6.73 8.29 -0.44
C ASP A 84 -7.60 8.85 0.69
N SER A 85 -7.00 9.11 1.85
CA SER A 85 -7.70 9.67 3.02
C SER A 85 -8.06 11.15 2.87
N HIS A 86 -7.27 11.90 2.09
CA HIS A 86 -7.43 13.34 1.89
C HIS A 86 -7.13 13.67 0.42
N PRO A 87 -8.15 13.57 -0.46
CA PRO A 87 -7.99 13.80 -1.88
C PRO A 87 -7.29 15.13 -2.20
N GLY A 88 -6.31 15.09 -3.10
CA GLY A 88 -5.52 16.26 -3.52
C GLY A 88 -4.32 16.60 -2.64
N ARG A 89 -4.17 15.98 -1.45
CA ARG A 89 -2.97 16.18 -0.62
C ARG A 89 -1.79 15.34 -1.13
N LYS A 90 -0.60 15.94 -1.11
CA LYS A 90 0.67 15.32 -1.52
C LYS A 90 1.73 15.65 -0.47
N ILE A 91 2.56 14.68 -0.11
CA ILE A 91 3.67 14.85 0.83
C ILE A 91 4.55 16.00 0.41
N LYS A 92 4.89 16.09 -0.88
CA LYS A 92 5.76 17.16 -1.39
C LYS A 92 5.21 18.56 -1.09
N THR A 93 3.91 18.75 -1.25
CA THR A 93 3.26 20.04 -1.00
C THR A 93 3.16 20.32 0.51
N ASP A 94 2.78 19.30 1.27
CA ASP A 94 2.48 19.42 2.69
C ASP A 94 3.72 19.61 3.57
N LEU A 95 4.87 19.11 3.13
CA LEU A 95 6.15 19.36 3.79
C LEU A 95 6.68 20.77 3.48
N VAL A 96 6.52 21.26 2.25
CA VAL A 96 7.04 22.58 1.81
C VAL A 96 6.24 23.74 2.40
N GLN A 97 4.92 23.61 2.54
CA GLN A 97 4.08 24.67 3.13
C GLN A 97 4.44 25.00 4.58
N ARG A 98 5.24 24.15 5.25
CA ARG A 98 5.64 24.36 6.63
C ARG A 98 6.83 25.28 6.80
N ASP A 99 7.76 25.28 5.84
CA ASP A 99 8.92 26.19 5.85
C ASP A 99 8.52 27.64 5.50
N ALA A 100 7.30 27.83 4.97
CA ALA A 100 6.73 29.14 4.63
C ALA A 100 5.83 29.74 5.73
N ALA A 101 5.65 29.08 6.88
CA ALA A 101 4.90 29.67 7.99
C ALA A 101 5.80 30.66 8.75
N PRO A 102 5.51 31.97 8.75
CA PRO A 102 6.28 32.91 9.55
C PRO A 102 6.01 32.59 11.03
N GLY A 103 7.08 32.29 11.77
CA GLY A 103 7.04 32.14 13.21
C GLY A 103 6.59 33.44 13.87
N GLY A 104 5.29 33.52 14.16
CA GLY A 104 4.73 34.49 15.09
C GLY A 104 5.20 34.16 16.49
N ARG A 105 6.33 34.74 16.88
CA ARG A 105 6.78 34.84 18.27
C ARG A 105 5.78 35.72 19.02
N GLN A 106 4.81 35.15 19.72
CA GLN A 106 4.13 35.90 20.77
C GLN A 106 5.03 35.85 22.01
N SER A 107 5.78 36.95 22.18
CA SER A 107 6.44 37.31 23.42
C SER A 107 5.40 37.54 24.52
N VAL A 108 5.71 37.02 25.70
CA VAL A 108 5.14 37.35 27.01
C VAL A 108 4.78 38.84 27.17
N GLY A 109 3.61 39.06 27.77
CA GLY A 109 3.12 40.30 28.37
C GLY A 109 1.99 39.96 29.33
#